data_AF-A0A9E2LWB6-F1
#
_entry.id   AF-A0A9E2LWB6-F1
#
_cell.length_a   1.000
_cell.length_b   1.000
_cell.length_c   1.000
_cell.angle_alpha   90.00
_cell.angle_beta   90.00
_cell.angle_gamma   90.00
#
_symmetry.space_group_name_H-M   'P 1'
#
loop_
_entity.id
_entity.type
_entity.pdbx_description
1 polymer ?
#
loop_
_entity_poly.entity_id
_entity_poly.type
_entity_poly.pdbx_seq_one_letter_code
_entity_poly.pdbx_strand_id
1 'polypeptide(L)'
;EILEKRSLQADLKRLRDRRASVDETVSELESLEENFRLLALEAESLIKRSLFEIEPLERRLEGVNKLTFDMQDWNHYNRIRTIRNAVKNENAGTVKHRGMLVRPVAGPVLPGSPTDRPGVYLSGQPGDSVRAPEAGTVRFVGEVDGFGTVIVIEHDFGVHSIVGRIELPSVKAGEIVRRAQFIAKVPASRSSSHPVYVELRSGREVLDPHLWLKNNE
;
A
#
# COMPACT_ATOMS: atom_id res chain seq x y z
N GLU A 1 35.89 -12.42 82.72
CA GLU A 1 36.83 -11.28 82.60
C GLU A 1 37.95 -11.44 81.57
N ILE A 2 39.10 -12.12 81.81
CA ILE A 2 40.22 -12.09 80.84
C ILE A 2 39.89 -12.81 79.50
N LEU A 3 39.25 -13.98 79.57
CA LEU A 3 38.81 -14.74 78.39
C LEU A 3 37.74 -13.98 77.59
N GLU A 4 36.83 -13.35 78.30
CA GLU A 4 35.71 -12.56 77.77
C GLU A 4 36.20 -11.25 77.12
N LYS A 5 37.20 -10.60 77.71
CA LYS A 5 37.90 -9.46 77.11
C LYS A 5 38.61 -9.86 75.81
N ARG A 6 39.23 -11.04 75.76
CA ARG A 6 39.86 -11.56 74.55
C ARG A 6 38.85 -11.91 73.47
N SER A 7 37.70 -12.49 73.82
CA SER A 7 36.64 -12.77 72.85
C SER A 7 36.03 -11.48 72.30
N LEU A 8 35.73 -10.50 73.15
CA LEU A 8 35.23 -9.18 72.71
C LEU A 8 36.23 -8.45 71.82
N GLN A 9 37.54 -8.55 72.08
CA GLN A 9 38.57 -7.99 71.21
C GLN A 9 38.64 -8.70 69.85
N ALA A 10 38.47 -10.03 69.83
CA ALA A 10 38.40 -10.80 68.59
C ALA A 10 37.14 -10.46 67.77
N ASP A 11 35.99 -10.31 68.44
CA ASP A 11 34.74 -9.92 67.80
C ASP A 11 34.78 -8.48 67.28
N LEU A 12 35.39 -7.55 68.03
CA LEU A 12 35.62 -6.17 67.58
C LEU A 12 36.52 -6.13 66.34
N LYS A 13 37.55 -6.97 66.29
CA LYS A 13 38.41 -7.11 65.12
C LYS A 13 37.61 -7.65 63.92
N ARG A 14 36.81 -8.71 64.12
CA ARG A 14 35.93 -9.25 63.05
C ARG A 14 34.93 -8.22 62.54
N LEU A 15 34.33 -7.44 63.44
CA LEU A 15 33.40 -6.37 63.07
C LEU A 15 34.09 -5.24 62.30
N ARG A 16 35.33 -4.88 62.66
CA ARG A 16 36.14 -3.90 61.91
C ARG A 16 36.52 -4.42 60.53
N ASP A 17 37.00 -5.65 60.45
CA ASP A 17 37.37 -6.29 59.17
C ASP A 17 36.14 -6.38 58.24
N ARG A 18 34.97 -6.74 58.80
CA ARG A 18 33.70 -6.79 58.07
C ARG A 18 33.19 -5.42 57.66
N ARG A 19 33.35 -4.39 58.50
CA ARG A 19 33.03 -3.01 58.15
C ARG A 19 33.91 -2.51 57.00
N ALA A 20 35.22 -2.79 57.04
CA ALA A 20 36.13 -2.43 55.97
C ALA A 20 35.75 -3.09 54.64
N SER A 21 35.36 -4.37 54.67
CA SER A 21 34.84 -5.06 53.49
C SER A 21 33.52 -4.46 52.99
N VAL A 22 32.62 -4.05 53.88
CA VAL A 22 31.39 -3.34 53.49
C VAL A 22 31.72 -1.99 52.85
N ASP A 23 32.61 -1.20 53.44
CA ASP A 23 33.03 0.11 52.91
C ASP A 23 33.67 -0.04 51.52
N GLU A 24 34.45 -1.10 51.29
CA GLU A 24 35.01 -1.46 49.98
C GLU A 24 33.91 -1.80 48.97
N THR A 25 32.95 -2.67 49.33
CA THR A 25 31.82 -2.99 48.45
C THR A 25 30.93 -1.77 48.16
N VAL A 26 30.77 -0.86 49.12
CA VAL A 26 30.01 0.39 48.92
C VAL A 26 30.74 1.27 47.92
N SER A 27 32.06 1.42 48.02
CA SER A 27 32.84 2.20 47.06
C SER A 27 32.83 1.59 45.66
N GLU A 28 32.88 0.26 45.54
CA GLU A 28 32.68 -0.45 44.27
C GLU A 28 31.28 -0.19 43.70
N LEU A 29 30.23 -0.25 44.52
CA LEU A 29 28.85 0.04 44.12
C LEU A 29 28.68 1.49 43.65
N GLU A 30 29.29 2.46 44.33
CA GLU A 30 29.28 3.88 43.93
C GLU A 30 29.96 4.06 42.57
N SER A 31 31.12 3.42 42.35
CA SER A 31 31.82 3.47 41.06
C SER A 31 31.01 2.82 39.93
N LEU A 32 30.28 1.73 40.26
CA LEU A 32 29.43 1.02 39.33
C LEU A 32 28.16 1.83 39.00
N GLU A 33 27.57 2.52 39.99
CA GLU A 33 26.45 3.42 39.80
C GLU A 33 26.82 4.58 38.88
N GLU A 34 27.99 5.19 39.08
CA GLU A 34 28.46 6.28 38.21
C GLU A 34 28.73 5.78 36.78
N ASN A 35 29.28 4.56 36.63
CA ASN A 35 29.42 3.92 35.32
C ASN A 35 28.06 3.67 34.65
N PHE A 36 27.07 3.16 35.39
CA PHE A 36 25.70 2.98 34.88
C PHE A 36 25.06 4.30 34.49
N ARG A 37 25.32 5.37 35.24
CA ARG A 37 24.82 6.72 34.94
C ARG A 37 25.40 7.27 33.64
N LEU A 38 26.70 7.11 33.42
CA LEU A 38 27.35 7.50 32.16
C LEU A 38 26.84 6.68 30.98
N LEU A 39 26.67 5.36 31.16
CA LEU A 39 26.08 4.48 30.15
C LEU A 39 24.63 4.87 29.83
N ALA A 40 23.83 5.28 30.83
CA ALA A 40 22.47 5.76 30.62
C ALA A 40 22.43 7.04 29.79
N LEU A 41 23.34 7.99 30.03
CA LEU A 41 23.47 9.22 29.24
C LEU A 41 23.90 8.93 27.80
N GLU A 42 24.82 7.99 27.60
CA GLU A 42 25.25 7.58 26.26
C GLU A 42 24.13 6.87 25.50
N ALA A 43 23.39 5.97 26.18
CA ALA A 43 22.21 5.33 25.63
C ALA A 43 21.13 6.36 25.27
N GLU A 44 20.88 7.37 26.12
CA GLU A 44 19.97 8.47 25.80
C GLU A 44 20.41 9.28 24.58
N SER A 45 21.71 9.55 24.45
CA SER A 45 22.27 10.25 23.30
C SER A 45 22.08 9.46 22.01
N LEU A 46 22.35 8.15 22.05
CA LEU A 46 22.11 7.22 20.94
C LEU A 46 20.61 7.10 20.61
N ILE A 47 19.74 7.07 21.62
CA ILE A 47 18.28 7.08 21.44
C ILE A 47 17.83 8.39 20.80
N LYS A 48 18.31 9.55 21.26
CA LYS A 48 17.96 10.86 20.66
C LYS A 48 18.47 10.97 19.23
N ARG A 49 19.67 10.46 18.94
CA ARG A 49 20.26 10.46 17.59
C ARG A 49 19.51 9.51 16.65
N SER A 50 19.19 8.31 17.10
CA SER A 50 18.35 7.38 16.34
C SER A 50 16.93 7.93 16.16
N LEU A 51 16.33 8.57 17.17
CA LEU A 51 15.04 9.26 17.03
C LEU A 51 15.11 10.40 16.02
N PHE A 52 16.20 11.17 15.96
CA PHE A 52 16.38 12.22 14.95
C PHE A 52 16.54 11.67 13.52
N GLU A 53 17.06 10.45 13.36
CA GLU A 53 17.10 9.75 12.08
C GLU A 53 15.76 9.07 11.75
N ILE A 54 15.07 8.57 12.78
CA ILE A 54 13.77 7.91 12.68
C ILE A 54 12.68 8.92 12.36
N GLU A 55 12.64 10.11 12.95
CA GLU A 55 11.54 11.08 12.77
C GLU A 55 11.36 11.56 11.29
N PRO A 56 12.42 11.84 10.49
CA PRO A 56 12.28 12.04 9.06
C PRO A 56 11.87 10.77 8.31
N LEU A 57 12.31 9.58 8.77
CA LEU A 57 11.89 8.29 8.21
C LEU A 57 10.44 7.96 8.56
N GLU A 58 9.93 8.36 9.72
CA GLU A 58 8.54 8.25 10.16
C GLU A 58 7.67 9.22 9.37
N ARG A 59 8.12 10.45 9.14
CA ARG A 59 7.43 11.37 8.20
C ARG A 59 7.43 10.84 6.76
N ARG A 60 8.50 10.19 6.32
CA ARG A 60 8.54 9.46 5.05
C ARG A 60 7.65 8.22 5.07
N LEU A 61 7.59 7.49 6.18
CA LEU A 61 6.74 6.33 6.39
C LEU A 61 5.28 6.74 6.49
N GLU A 62 4.94 7.91 7.03
CA GLU A 62 3.60 8.51 7.02
C GLU A 62 3.23 8.99 5.62
N GLY A 63 4.18 9.52 4.84
CA GLY A 63 3.98 9.79 3.42
C GLY A 63 3.72 8.51 2.62
N VAL A 64 4.55 7.49 2.85
CA VAL A 64 4.37 6.13 2.31
C VAL A 64 3.12 5.47 2.89
N ASN A 65 2.71 5.77 4.12
CA ASN A 65 1.51 5.24 4.75
C ASN A 65 0.27 6.00 4.38
N LYS A 66 0.32 7.25 3.92
CA LYS A 66 -0.79 7.84 3.18
C LYS A 66 -0.94 7.16 1.82
N LEU A 67 0.19 6.89 1.16
CA LEU A 67 0.22 6.06 -0.06
C LEU A 67 -0.18 4.58 0.20
N THR A 68 0.03 4.05 1.42
CA THR A 68 -0.37 2.69 1.82
C THR A 68 -1.66 2.64 2.63
N PHE A 69 -2.24 3.74 3.10
CA PHE A 69 -3.59 3.80 3.67
C PHE A 69 -4.59 3.58 2.54
N ASP A 70 -4.28 4.11 1.35
CA ASP A 70 -4.87 3.70 0.07
C ASP A 70 -4.68 2.20 -0.25
N MET A 71 -3.70 1.53 0.38
CA MET A 71 -3.30 0.13 0.14
C MET A 71 -3.63 -0.85 1.29
N GLN A 72 -3.93 -0.39 2.51
CA GLN A 72 -4.17 -1.21 3.72
C GLN A 72 -5.66 -1.41 3.97
N ASP A 73 -6.52 -0.44 3.65
CA ASP A 73 -7.97 -0.68 3.52
C ASP A 73 -8.25 -1.71 2.41
N TRP A 74 -7.43 -1.72 1.37
CA TRP A 74 -7.47 -2.75 0.31
C TRP A 74 -7.14 -4.15 0.85
N ASN A 75 -6.20 -4.30 1.79
CA ASN A 75 -5.79 -5.61 2.31
C ASN A 75 -6.73 -6.20 3.38
N HIS A 76 -7.39 -5.38 4.21
CA HIS A 76 -8.37 -5.86 5.19
C HIS A 76 -9.71 -6.24 4.54
N TYR A 77 -10.18 -5.44 3.57
CA TYR A 77 -11.39 -5.73 2.79
C TYR A 77 -11.19 -6.98 1.91
N ASN A 78 -9.98 -7.17 1.38
CA ASN A 78 -9.65 -8.36 0.57
C ASN A 78 -9.43 -9.64 1.39
N ARG A 79 -8.96 -9.66 2.64
CA ARG A 79 -8.85 -10.94 3.39
C ARG A 79 -10.21 -11.52 3.75
N ILE A 80 -11.17 -10.71 4.20
CA ILE A 80 -12.53 -11.17 4.52
C ILE A 80 -13.30 -11.55 3.24
N ARG A 81 -13.10 -10.82 2.13
CA ARG A 81 -13.68 -11.15 0.83
C ARG A 81 -13.04 -12.37 0.17
N THR A 82 -11.72 -12.53 0.22
CA THR A 82 -11.00 -13.65 -0.40
C THR A 82 -11.30 -14.96 0.32
N ILE A 83 -11.39 -14.96 1.66
CA ILE A 83 -11.86 -16.14 2.40
C ILE A 83 -13.34 -16.45 2.06
N ARG A 84 -14.19 -15.42 1.88
CA ARG A 84 -15.61 -15.59 1.50
C ARG A 84 -15.81 -16.04 0.05
N ASN A 85 -14.94 -15.61 -0.88
CA ASN A 85 -15.03 -15.89 -2.32
C ASN A 85 -14.32 -17.19 -2.71
N ALA A 86 -13.17 -17.51 -2.08
CA ALA A 86 -12.51 -18.80 -2.23
C ALA A 86 -13.39 -19.96 -1.70
N VAL A 87 -14.24 -19.69 -0.70
CA VAL A 87 -15.27 -20.63 -0.24
C VAL A 87 -16.47 -20.72 -1.19
N LYS A 88 -16.69 -19.76 -2.11
CA LYS A 88 -17.96 -19.67 -2.86
C LYS A 88 -17.95 -19.90 -4.36
N ASN A 89 -16.90 -19.66 -5.14
CA ASN A 89 -16.82 -20.05 -6.58
C ASN A 89 -15.67 -19.30 -7.28
N GLU A 90 -14.55 -19.95 -7.56
CA GLU A 90 -13.43 -19.28 -8.23
C GLU A 90 -13.60 -19.10 -9.75
N ASN A 91 -14.53 -19.82 -10.41
CA ASN A 91 -14.61 -19.81 -11.88
C ASN A 91 -16.02 -19.61 -12.49
N ALA A 92 -17.08 -19.57 -11.68
CA ALA A 92 -18.46 -19.54 -12.22
C ALA A 92 -18.90 -18.15 -12.75
N GLY A 93 -18.35 -17.05 -12.21
CA GLY A 93 -18.72 -15.68 -12.60
C GLY A 93 -17.98 -15.19 -13.85
N THR A 94 -16.68 -15.41 -13.92
CA THR A 94 -15.77 -14.90 -14.97
C THR A 94 -16.12 -15.42 -16.37
N VAL A 95 -16.62 -16.65 -16.50
CA VAL A 95 -17.03 -17.23 -17.79
C VAL A 95 -18.34 -16.61 -18.30
N LYS A 96 -19.25 -16.23 -17.40
CA LYS A 96 -20.58 -15.72 -17.76
C LYS A 96 -20.57 -14.31 -18.35
N HIS A 97 -19.55 -13.51 -18.05
CA HIS A 97 -19.46 -12.09 -18.44
C HIS A 97 -18.55 -11.81 -19.65
N ARG A 98 -17.95 -12.85 -20.26
CA ARG A 98 -17.24 -12.71 -21.53
C ARG A 98 -18.17 -12.14 -22.61
N GLY A 99 -17.68 -11.20 -23.40
CA GLY A 99 -18.46 -10.48 -24.42
C GLY A 99 -19.57 -9.56 -23.91
N MET A 100 -19.68 -9.28 -22.60
CA MET A 100 -20.76 -8.45 -22.05
C MET A 100 -20.33 -7.01 -21.72
N LEU A 101 -19.03 -6.75 -21.58
CA LEU A 101 -18.51 -5.42 -21.23
C LEU A 101 -18.74 -4.47 -22.40
N VAL A 102 -19.24 -3.27 -22.10
CA VAL A 102 -19.35 -2.23 -23.13
C VAL A 102 -17.97 -1.66 -23.42
N ARG A 103 -17.75 -1.25 -24.67
CA ARG A 103 -16.54 -0.51 -25.02
C ARG A 103 -16.58 0.87 -24.33
N PRO A 104 -15.47 1.33 -23.72
CA PRO A 104 -15.38 2.68 -23.18
C PRO A 104 -15.71 3.80 -24.18
N VAL A 105 -15.40 3.59 -25.45
CA VAL A 105 -15.73 4.49 -26.57
C VAL A 105 -16.35 3.69 -27.71
N ALA A 106 -17.13 4.37 -28.57
CA ALA A 106 -17.90 3.70 -29.62
C ALA A 106 -17.05 3.15 -30.78
N GLY A 107 -15.87 3.73 -31.02
CA GLY A 107 -15.03 3.35 -32.15
C GLY A 107 -14.46 1.92 -32.04
N PRO A 108 -13.98 1.39 -33.18
CA PRO A 108 -13.42 0.05 -33.23
C PRO A 108 -12.12 -0.07 -32.45
N VAL A 109 -11.76 -1.32 -32.11
CA VAL A 109 -10.39 -1.64 -31.71
C VAL A 109 -9.47 -1.36 -32.90
N LEU A 110 -8.43 -0.56 -32.67
CA LEU A 110 -7.46 -0.20 -33.69
C LEU A 110 -6.50 -1.38 -33.96
N PRO A 111 -6.09 -1.60 -35.21
CA PRO A 111 -5.07 -2.59 -35.54
C PRO A 111 -3.73 -2.19 -34.91
N GLY A 112 -2.95 -3.18 -34.47
CA GLY A 112 -1.68 -2.93 -33.80
C GLY A 112 -1.84 -2.58 -32.33
N SER A 113 -2.48 -3.47 -31.57
CA SER A 113 -2.39 -3.46 -30.10
C SER A 113 -0.92 -3.26 -29.69
N PRO A 114 -0.66 -2.44 -28.66
CA PRO A 114 0.70 -2.10 -28.29
C PRO A 114 1.54 -3.37 -28.11
N THR A 115 2.56 -3.56 -28.94
CA THR A 115 3.40 -4.78 -28.91
C THR A 115 4.13 -4.95 -27.57
N ASP A 116 4.26 -3.88 -26.81
CA ASP A 116 4.89 -3.78 -25.51
C ASP A 116 3.90 -3.84 -24.33
N ARG A 117 2.59 -3.88 -24.57
CA ARG A 117 1.57 -3.75 -23.51
C ARG A 117 0.38 -4.68 -23.74
N PRO A 118 -0.30 -5.13 -22.68
CA PRO A 118 -1.25 -6.22 -22.82
C PRO A 118 -2.70 -5.78 -23.07
N GLY A 119 -2.95 -4.47 -23.24
CA GLY A 119 -4.26 -3.91 -23.59
C GLY A 119 -4.45 -3.66 -25.09
N VAL A 120 -5.56 -2.99 -25.43
CA VAL A 120 -5.92 -2.58 -26.78
C VAL A 120 -6.11 -1.07 -26.87
N TYR A 121 -6.01 -0.53 -28.08
CA TYR A 121 -6.42 0.84 -28.35
C TYR A 121 -7.79 0.87 -29.02
N LEU A 122 -8.69 1.69 -28.51
CA LEU A 122 -9.98 1.97 -29.13
C LEU A 122 -9.94 3.32 -29.83
N SER A 123 -10.50 3.40 -31.03
CA SER A 123 -10.65 4.66 -31.75
C SER A 123 -11.65 5.57 -31.03
N GLY A 124 -11.23 6.79 -30.67
CA GLY A 124 -12.10 7.84 -30.16
C GLY A 124 -11.89 9.14 -30.94
N GLN A 125 -12.96 9.92 -31.09
CA GLN A 125 -12.87 11.29 -31.60
C GLN A 125 -12.57 12.25 -30.45
N PRO A 126 -11.86 13.36 -30.72
CA PRO A 126 -11.60 14.40 -29.72
C PRO A 126 -12.89 14.85 -29.03
N GLY A 127 -12.92 14.78 -27.69
CA GLY A 127 -14.07 15.18 -26.87
C GLY A 127 -15.16 14.12 -26.71
N ASP A 128 -15.03 12.93 -27.32
CA ASP A 128 -15.98 11.84 -27.14
C ASP A 128 -16.14 11.46 -25.66
N SER A 129 -17.34 11.03 -25.31
CA SER A 129 -17.62 10.50 -23.97
C SER A 129 -16.98 9.14 -23.77
N VAL A 130 -16.22 9.01 -22.69
CA VAL A 130 -15.67 7.74 -22.22
C VAL A 130 -16.58 7.19 -21.12
N ARG A 131 -16.92 5.92 -21.22
CA ARG A 131 -17.88 5.25 -20.33
C ARG A 131 -17.28 4.06 -19.59
N ALA A 132 -17.84 3.75 -18.42
CA ALA A 132 -17.48 2.57 -17.65
C ALA A 132 -17.88 1.26 -18.40
N PRO A 133 -16.96 0.31 -18.62
CA PRO A 133 -17.26 -0.97 -19.29
C PRO A 133 -18.36 -1.80 -18.63
N GLU A 134 -18.44 -1.74 -17.31
CA GLU A 134 -19.42 -2.46 -16.49
C GLU A 134 -19.56 -1.75 -15.14
N ALA A 135 -20.61 -2.06 -14.39
CA ALA A 135 -20.78 -1.58 -13.02
C ALA A 135 -19.61 -2.03 -12.13
N GLY A 136 -19.22 -1.20 -11.18
CA GLY A 136 -18.10 -1.48 -10.28
C GLY A 136 -17.70 -0.30 -9.43
N THR A 137 -16.58 -0.45 -8.74
CA THR A 137 -16.01 0.58 -7.87
C THR A 137 -14.73 1.13 -8.49
N VAL A 138 -14.63 2.45 -8.59
CA VAL A 138 -13.42 3.12 -9.05
C VAL A 138 -12.32 2.93 -8.01
N ARG A 139 -11.22 2.31 -8.42
CA ARG A 139 -10.06 2.04 -7.55
C ARG A 139 -8.94 3.05 -7.72
N PHE A 140 -8.86 3.71 -8.87
CA PHE A 140 -7.82 4.69 -9.14
C PHE A 140 -8.28 5.71 -10.18
N VAL A 141 -7.86 6.97 -10.00
CA VAL A 141 -7.97 8.06 -10.98
C VAL A 141 -6.71 8.90 -10.88
N GLY A 142 -5.91 9.01 -11.94
CA GLY A 142 -4.69 9.81 -11.92
C GLY A 142 -3.83 9.67 -13.17
N GLU A 143 -2.77 10.48 -13.26
CA GLU A 143 -1.78 10.38 -14.33
C GLU A 143 -0.85 9.19 -14.11
N VAL A 144 -0.57 8.46 -15.20
CA VAL A 144 0.38 7.35 -15.23
C VAL A 144 1.29 7.52 -16.45
N ASP A 145 2.60 7.50 -16.20
CA ASP A 145 3.61 7.66 -17.24
C ASP A 145 3.39 6.67 -18.39
N GLY A 146 3.32 7.20 -19.61
CA GLY A 146 3.07 6.41 -20.82
C GLY A 146 1.60 6.02 -21.07
N PHE A 147 0.68 6.27 -20.12
CA PHE A 147 -0.76 6.03 -20.25
C PHE A 147 -1.62 7.30 -20.12
N GLY A 148 -1.04 8.43 -19.72
CA GLY A 148 -1.77 9.68 -19.46
C GLY A 148 -2.70 9.54 -18.25
N THR A 149 -3.82 10.27 -18.24
CA THR A 149 -4.84 10.04 -17.22
C THR A 149 -5.42 8.63 -17.37
N VAL A 150 -5.52 7.90 -16.26
CA VAL A 150 -6.04 6.54 -16.16
C VAL A 150 -7.14 6.47 -15.10
N ILE A 151 -8.19 5.70 -15.39
CA ILE A 151 -9.22 5.26 -14.44
C ILE A 151 -9.17 3.73 -14.35
N VAL A 152 -9.12 3.20 -13.13
CA VAL A 152 -9.22 1.76 -12.85
C VAL A 152 -10.54 1.46 -12.15
N ILE A 153 -11.30 0.51 -12.68
CA ILE A 153 -12.61 0.09 -12.13
C ILE A 153 -12.52 -1.39 -11.77
N GLU A 154 -12.80 -1.73 -10.51
CA GLU A 154 -13.01 -3.13 -10.08
C GLU A 154 -14.48 -3.51 -10.22
N HIS A 155 -14.75 -4.58 -10.97
CA HIS A 155 -16.10 -5.12 -11.16
C HIS A 155 -16.40 -6.27 -10.20
N ASP A 156 -17.68 -6.51 -9.92
CA ASP A 156 -18.15 -7.48 -8.92
C ASP A 156 -17.73 -8.93 -9.17
N PHE A 157 -17.37 -9.27 -10.41
CA PHE A 157 -16.92 -10.60 -10.85
C PHE A 157 -15.39 -10.77 -10.86
N GLY A 158 -14.65 -9.88 -10.18
CA GLY A 158 -13.20 -10.02 -9.97
C GLY A 158 -12.32 -9.52 -11.12
N VAL A 159 -12.92 -8.89 -12.14
CA VAL A 159 -12.21 -8.28 -13.26
C VAL A 159 -12.02 -6.79 -13.02
N HIS A 160 -10.88 -6.27 -13.43
CA HIS A 160 -10.56 -4.85 -13.41
C HIS A 160 -10.49 -4.33 -14.84
N SER A 161 -11.13 -3.19 -15.09
CA SER A 161 -10.95 -2.42 -16.32
C SER A 161 -10.02 -1.25 -16.05
N ILE A 162 -8.97 -1.13 -16.87
CA ILE A 162 -8.04 -0.01 -16.87
C ILE A 162 -8.33 0.79 -18.14
N VAL A 163 -8.75 2.05 -17.99
CA VAL A 163 -9.08 2.94 -19.09
C VAL A 163 -8.13 4.14 -19.06
N GLY A 164 -7.29 4.27 -20.08
CA GLY A 164 -6.22 5.28 -20.13
C GLY A 164 -6.28 6.15 -21.38
N ARG A 165 -5.43 7.18 -21.42
CA ARG A 165 -5.36 8.19 -22.48
C ARG A 165 -6.67 8.99 -22.61
N ILE A 166 -7.18 9.40 -21.47
CA ILE A 166 -8.42 10.16 -21.30
C ILE A 166 -8.14 11.55 -20.71
N GLU A 167 -9.14 12.41 -20.66
CA GLU A 167 -9.09 13.72 -20.00
C GLU A 167 -10.37 13.99 -19.20
N LEU A 168 -10.33 14.98 -18.32
CA LEU A 168 -11.49 15.46 -17.57
C LEU A 168 -12.27 14.33 -16.85
N PRO A 169 -11.62 13.56 -15.96
CA PRO A 169 -12.30 12.51 -15.22
C PRO A 169 -13.46 13.10 -14.40
N SER A 170 -14.64 12.49 -14.51
CA SER A 170 -15.85 12.89 -13.77
C SER A 170 -16.11 12.06 -12.51
N VAL A 171 -15.23 11.11 -12.22
CA VAL A 171 -15.34 10.18 -11.09
C VAL A 171 -14.09 10.24 -10.20
N LYS A 172 -14.20 9.75 -8.97
CA LYS A 172 -13.09 9.69 -8.00
C LYS A 172 -12.87 8.28 -7.46
N ALA A 173 -11.69 8.00 -6.91
CA ALA A 173 -11.43 6.74 -6.21
C ALA A 173 -12.45 6.53 -5.07
N GLY A 174 -12.95 5.30 -4.94
CA GLY A 174 -14.01 4.91 -4.01
C GLY A 174 -15.44 5.07 -4.56
N GLU A 175 -15.64 5.75 -5.68
CA GLU A 175 -16.96 5.96 -6.27
C GLU A 175 -17.51 4.70 -6.94
N ILE A 176 -18.82 4.44 -6.79
CA ILE A 176 -19.51 3.36 -7.48
C ILE A 176 -20.02 3.88 -8.82
N VAL A 177 -19.64 3.21 -9.90
CA VAL A 177 -20.10 3.51 -11.26
C VAL A 177 -21.05 2.43 -11.77
N ARG A 178 -22.01 2.83 -12.59
CA ARG A 178 -22.90 1.93 -13.31
C ARG A 178 -22.32 1.58 -14.68
N ARG A 179 -22.78 0.46 -15.25
CA ARG A 179 -22.51 0.11 -16.65
C ARG A 179 -22.82 1.26 -17.58
N ALA A 180 -21.89 1.57 -18.49
CA ALA A 180 -22.00 2.66 -19.46
C ALA A 180 -22.15 4.07 -18.86
N GLN A 181 -21.91 4.25 -17.55
CA GLN A 181 -21.86 5.57 -16.92
C GLN A 181 -20.72 6.40 -17.52
N PHE A 182 -20.94 7.69 -17.72
CA PHE A 182 -19.91 8.64 -18.13
C PHE A 182 -18.83 8.77 -17.05
N ILE A 183 -17.56 8.63 -17.43
CA ILE A 183 -16.42 8.66 -16.50
C ILE A 183 -15.33 9.66 -16.89
N ALA A 184 -15.20 10.02 -18.17
CA ALA A 184 -14.18 10.93 -18.68
C ALA A 184 -14.47 11.34 -20.14
N LYS A 185 -13.58 12.12 -20.74
CA LYS A 185 -13.58 12.43 -22.17
C LYS A 185 -12.34 11.92 -22.88
N VAL A 186 -12.43 11.77 -24.20
CA VAL A 186 -11.27 11.58 -25.08
C VAL A 186 -10.56 12.93 -25.25
N PRO A 187 -9.21 12.99 -25.18
CA PRO A 187 -8.46 14.23 -25.26
C PRO A 187 -8.77 15.10 -26.49
N ALA A 188 -9.03 16.39 -26.29
CA ALA A 188 -9.46 17.31 -27.35
C ALA A 188 -8.35 17.79 -28.33
N SER A 189 -7.22 17.10 -28.43
CA SER A 189 -6.05 17.56 -29.22
C SER A 189 -6.31 17.51 -30.74
N ARG A 190 -5.54 18.28 -31.54
CA ARG A 190 -5.74 18.45 -33.00
C ARG A 190 -5.35 17.25 -33.88
N SER A 191 -5.07 16.08 -33.29
CA SER A 191 -4.82 14.85 -34.04
C SER A 191 -6.15 14.24 -34.52
N SER A 192 -6.17 13.65 -35.71
CA SER A 192 -7.37 13.09 -36.35
C SER A 192 -7.93 11.83 -35.66
N SER A 193 -7.18 11.21 -34.75
CA SER A 193 -7.65 10.15 -33.87
C SER A 193 -6.88 10.11 -32.56
N HIS A 194 -7.58 9.94 -31.44
CA HIS A 194 -6.97 9.71 -30.13
C HIS A 194 -7.31 8.30 -29.65
N PRO A 195 -6.32 7.40 -29.59
CA PRO A 195 -6.58 6.06 -29.10
C PRO A 195 -6.81 6.11 -27.58
N VAL A 196 -7.96 5.60 -27.14
CA VAL A 196 -8.24 5.28 -25.74
C VAL A 196 -7.63 3.92 -25.43
N TYR A 197 -6.80 3.84 -24.39
CA TYR A 197 -6.22 2.57 -23.96
C TYR A 197 -7.21 1.81 -23.08
N VAL A 198 -7.38 0.51 -23.33
CA VAL A 198 -8.20 -0.37 -22.51
C VAL A 198 -7.46 -1.66 -22.22
N GLU A 199 -7.34 -2.00 -20.94
CA GLU A 199 -6.80 -3.28 -20.48
C GLU A 199 -7.76 -3.91 -19.47
N LEU A 200 -7.90 -5.23 -19.55
CA LEU A 200 -8.72 -6.01 -18.64
C LEU A 200 -7.84 -6.96 -17.84
N ARG A 201 -8.04 -7.06 -16.53
CA ARG A 201 -7.26 -7.94 -15.66
C ARG A 201 -8.13 -8.75 -14.73
N SER A 202 -7.81 -10.02 -14.53
CA SER A 202 -8.37 -10.85 -13.46
C SER A 202 -7.24 -11.14 -12.46
N GLY A 203 -7.22 -10.41 -11.35
CA GLY A 203 -6.07 -10.42 -10.44
C GLY A 203 -4.78 -10.03 -11.16
N ARG A 204 -3.82 -10.97 -11.25
CA ARG A 204 -2.54 -10.76 -11.92
C ARG A 204 -2.56 -11.07 -13.42
N GLU A 205 -3.55 -11.81 -13.89
CA GLU A 205 -3.68 -12.24 -15.28
C GLU A 205 -4.26 -11.11 -16.14
N VAL A 206 -3.67 -10.91 -17.32
CA VAL A 206 -4.24 -9.99 -18.32
C VAL A 206 -5.20 -10.79 -19.19
N LEU A 207 -6.41 -10.26 -19.35
CA LEU A 207 -7.46 -10.83 -20.16
C LEU A 207 -7.45 -10.17 -21.53
N ASP A 208 -7.63 -10.97 -22.58
CA ASP A 208 -7.77 -10.47 -23.95
C ASP A 208 -9.03 -9.59 -24.09
N PRO A 209 -8.90 -8.27 -24.32
CA PRO A 209 -10.06 -7.39 -24.43
C PRO A 209 -10.99 -7.74 -25.60
N HIS A 210 -10.49 -8.41 -26.65
CA HIS A 210 -11.32 -8.85 -27.79
C HIS A 210 -12.36 -9.90 -27.39
N LEU A 211 -12.10 -10.71 -26.36
CA LEU A 211 -13.02 -11.73 -25.87
C LEU A 211 -14.06 -11.19 -24.87
N TRP A 212 -13.85 -9.98 -24.37
CA TRP A 212 -14.60 -9.43 -23.25
C TRP A 212 -15.44 -8.21 -23.62
N LEU A 213 -14.92 -7.35 -24.49
CA LEU A 213 -15.66 -6.21 -25.02
C LEU A 213 -16.69 -6.69 -26.04
N LYS A 214 -17.89 -6.11 -25.98
CA LYS A 214 -18.92 -6.35 -27.00
C LYS A 214 -18.38 -6.04 -28.40
N ASN A 215 -18.65 -6.95 -29.34
CA ASN A 215 -18.59 -6.65 -30.76
C ASN A 215 -19.82 -5.84 -31.14
N ASN A 216 -19.64 -4.85 -32.02
CA ASN A 216 -20.76 -4.12 -32.58
C ASN A 216 -21.51 -5.09 -33.52
N GLU A 217 -22.67 -5.56 -33.08
CA GLU A 217 -23.76 -5.92 -33.99
C GLU A 217 -24.63 -4.68 -34.22
#